data_AF-A0AAW7IJH4-F1
#
_entry.id   AF-A0AAW7IJH4-F1
#
_cell.length_a   1.000
_cell.length_b   1.000
_cell.length_c   1.000
_cell.angle_alpha   90.00
_cell.angle_beta   90.00
_cell.angle_gamma   90.00
#
_symmetry.space_group_name_H-M   'P 1'
#
loop_
_entity.id
_entity.type
_entity.pdbx_description
1 polymer ?
#
loop_
_entity_poly.entity_id
_entity_poly.type
_entity_poly.pdbx_seq_one_letter_code
_entity_poly.pdbx_strand_id
1 'polypeptide(L)' 'MSLTEYNAKYEYIIRSNISDRQKALKLADLMTDMEGHLRNDIGDHRNKEVHALYKKVSLLSNLL' A
#
# COMPACT_ATOMS: atom_id res chain seq x y z
N MET A 1 -10.66 -3.87 1.45
CA MET A 1 -10.58 -2.54 0.83
C MET A 1 -10.50 -2.67 -0.68
N SER A 2 -11.10 -1.75 -1.42
CA SER A 2 -10.92 -1.59 -2.87
C SER A 2 -9.57 -0.94 -3.21
N LEU A 3 -9.15 -1.04 -4.47
CA LEU A 3 -7.96 -0.35 -4.98
C LEU A 3 -7.98 1.16 -4.69
N THR A 4 -9.14 1.81 -4.88
CA THR A 4 -9.31 3.25 -4.64
C THR A 4 -9.03 3.61 -3.18
N GLU A 5 -9.49 2.78 -2.24
CA GLU A 5 -9.23 3.00 -0.81
C GLU A 5 -7.75 2.80 -0.47
N TYR A 6 -7.09 1.80 -1.06
CA TYR A 6 -5.64 1.62 -0.88
C TYR A 6 -4.85 2.81 -1.42
N ASN A 7 -5.18 3.30 -2.62
CA ASN A 7 -4.56 4.48 -3.21
C ASN A 7 -4.77 5.73 -2.37
N ALA A 8 -5.98 5.95 -1.85
CA ALA A 8 -6.28 7.09 -0.99
C ALA A 8 -5.47 7.06 0.30
N LYS A 9 -5.37 5.88 0.95
CA LYS A 9 -4.51 5.71 2.14
C LYS A 9 -3.04 5.98 1.81
N TYR A 10 -2.54 5.45 0.70
CA TYR A 10 -1.17 5.71 0.25
C TYR A 10 -0.90 7.20 0.07
N GLU A 11 -1.72 7.91 -0.72
CA GLU A 11 -1.55 9.34 -0.99
C GLU A 11 -1.62 10.17 0.30
N TYR A 12 -2.52 9.82 1.22
CA TYR A 12 -2.60 10.46 2.53
C TYR A 12 -1.29 10.30 3.33
N ILE A 13 -0.71 9.10 3.39
CA ILE A 13 0.55 8.85 4.11
C ILE A 13 1.68 9.68 3.51
N ILE A 14 1.81 9.72 2.18
CA ILE A 14 2.90 10.44 1.51
C ILE A 14 2.80 11.96 1.70
N ARG A 15 1.58 12.50 1.61
CA ARG A 15 1.32 13.95 1.76
C ARG A 15 1.25 14.40 3.23
N SER A 16 1.17 13.47 4.17
CA SER A 16 1.10 13.80 5.59
C SER A 16 2.40 14.45 6.08
N ASN A 17 2.25 15.46 6.93
CA ASN A 17 3.36 16.16 7.58
C ASN A 17 3.82 15.40 8.84
N ILE A 18 4.27 14.16 8.65
CA ILE A 18 4.84 13.31 9.69
C ILE A 18 6.26 12.91 9.30
N SER A 19 7.06 12.44 10.26
CA SER A 19 8.43 12.00 9.98
C SER A 19 8.50 10.82 9.01
N ASP A 20 9.60 10.70 8.27
CA ASP A 20 9.80 9.61 7.32
C ASP A 20 9.73 8.23 8.00
N ARG A 21 10.25 8.11 9.22
CA ARG A 21 10.09 6.90 10.05
C ARG A 21 8.61 6.57 10.30
N GLN A 22 7.78 7.56 10.58
CA GLN A 22 6.34 7.33 10.79
C GLN A 22 5.62 7.00 9.48
N LYS A 23 6.07 7.57 8.34
CA LYS A 23 5.56 7.18 7.01
C LYS A 23 5.91 5.73 6.71
N ALA A 24 7.17 5.32 6.90
CA ALA A 24 7.62 3.94 6.67
C ALA A 24 6.79 2.92 7.47
N LEU A 25 6.53 3.19 8.77
CA LEU A 25 5.68 2.33 9.59
C LEU A 25 4.24 2.22 9.03
N LYS A 26 3.63 3.34 8.67
CA LYS A 26 2.27 3.35 8.09
C LYS A 26 2.21 2.69 6.71
N LEU A 27 3.27 2.78 5.91
CA LEU A 27 3.37 2.09 4.62
C LEU A 27 3.52 0.58 4.82
N ALA A 28 4.27 0.13 5.84
CA ALA A 28 4.37 -1.29 6.20
C ALA A 28 3.01 -1.87 6.64
N ASP A 29 2.24 -1.12 7.44
CA ASP A 29 0.87 -1.52 7.81
C ASP A 29 -0.02 -1.64 6.56
N LEU A 30 0.06 -0.65 5.66
CA LEU A 30 -0.68 -0.66 4.41
C LEU A 30 -0.31 -1.83 3.50
N MET A 31 0.97 -2.22 3.45
CA MET A 31 1.44 -3.40 2.73
C MET A 31 0.86 -4.69 3.31
N THR A 32 0.77 -4.79 4.64
CA THR A 32 0.16 -5.95 5.32
C THR A 32 -1.31 -6.10 4.94
N ASP A 33 -2.06 -4.99 4.92
CA ASP A 33 -3.46 -4.97 4.47
C ASP A 33 -3.61 -5.41 3.00
N MET A 34 -2.68 -5.00 2.13
CA MET A 34 -2.68 -5.39 0.70
C MET A 34 -2.34 -6.87 0.52
N GLU A 35 -1.37 -7.40 1.26
CA GLU A 35 -1.03 -8.83 1.20
C GLU A 35 -2.20 -9.71 1.63
N GLY A 36 -2.94 -9.32 2.67
CA GLY A 36 -4.15 -10.03 3.08
C GLY A 36 -5.19 -10.09 1.96
N HIS A 37 -5.36 -9.00 1.20
CA HIS A 37 -6.26 -8.97 0.04
C HIS A 37 -5.75 -9.89 -1.08
N LEU A 38 -4.47 -9.75 -1.46
CA LEU A 38 -3.87 -10.51 -2.57
C LEU A 38 -3.86 -12.02 -2.34
N ARG A 39 -3.80 -12.47 -1.07
CA ARG A 39 -3.87 -13.89 -0.72
C ARG A 39 -5.29 -14.47 -0.77
N ASN A 40 -6.31 -13.64 -0.55
CA ASN A 40 -7.70 -14.07 -0.45
C ASN A 40 -8.42 -14.09 -1.81
N ASP A 41 -7.98 -13.30 -2.79
CA ASP A 41 -8.46 -13.36 -4.16
C ASP A 41 -7.43 -14.09 -5.05
N ILE A 42 -7.82 -15.15 -5.76
CA ILE A 42 -6.87 -15.97 -6.56
C ILE A 42 -6.94 -15.68 -8.08
N GLY A 43 -7.86 -14.85 -8.58
CA GLY A 43 -8.08 -14.82 -10.04
C GLY A 43 -8.62 -13.54 -10.70
N ASP A 44 -8.81 -12.43 -10.00
CA ASP A 44 -9.43 -11.24 -10.60
C ASP A 44 -8.38 -10.20 -11.09
N HIS A 45 -8.70 -9.48 -12.17
CA HIS A 45 -7.88 -8.39 -12.72
C HIS A 45 -7.56 -7.32 -11.66
N ARG A 46 -8.47 -7.14 -10.68
CA ARG A 46 -8.30 -6.27 -9.51
C ARG A 46 -7.06 -6.58 -8.68
N ASN A 47 -6.62 -7.84 -8.62
CA ASN A 47 -5.38 -8.18 -7.94
C ASN A 47 -4.14 -7.63 -8.64
N LYS A 48 -4.16 -7.47 -9.98
CA LYS A 48 -3.00 -6.94 -10.71
C LYS A 48 -2.72 -5.50 -10.31
N GLU A 49 -3.78 -4.69 -10.19
CA GLU A 49 -3.66 -3.29 -9.82
C GLU A 49 -3.27 -3.11 -8.35
N VAL A 50 -3.86 -3.91 -7.44
CA VAL A 50 -3.46 -3.93 -6.02
C VAL A 50 -2.00 -4.38 -5.87
N HIS A 51 -1.57 -5.39 -6.64
CA HIS A 51 -0.19 -5.86 -6.62
C HIS A 51 0.80 -4.83 -7.21
N ALA A 52 0.41 -4.09 -8.25
CA ALA A 52 1.21 -2.99 -8.77
C ALA A 52 1.38 -1.87 -7.73
N LEU A 53 0.30 -1.52 -7.02
CA LEU A 53 0.36 -0.56 -5.92
C LEU A 53 1.23 -1.07 -4.77
N TYR A 54 1.08 -2.32 -4.36
CA TYR A 54 1.92 -2.96 -3.34
C TYR A 54 3.42 -2.81 -3.67
N LYS A 55 3.82 -3.07 -4.92
CA LYS A 55 5.21 -2.88 -5.35
C LYS A 55 5.68 -1.44 -5.23
N LYS A 56 4.83 -0.47 -5.60
CA LYS A 56 5.12 0.96 -5.46
C LYS A 56 5.34 1.34 -3.99
N VAL A 57 4.45 0.87 -3.10
CA VAL A 57 4.55 1.11 -1.66
C VAL A 57 5.83 0.50 -1.09
N SER A 58 6.13 -0.74 -1.45
CA SER A 58 7.35 -1.45 -1.02
C SER A 58 8.62 -0.70 -1.40
N LEU A 59 8.72 -0.22 -2.65
CA LEU A 59 9.88 0.51 -3.13
C LEU A 59 10.09 1.81 -2.34
N LEU A 60 9.02 2.58 -2.13
CA LEU A 60 9.10 3.84 -1.41
C LEU A 60 9.40 3.65 0.08
N SER A 61 8.81 2.61 0.70
CA SER A 61 9.07 2.28 2.10
C SER A 61 10.54 1.95 2.36
N ASN A 62 11.28 1.45 1.38
CA ASN A 62 12.72 1.17 1.49
C ASN A 62 13.61 2.41 1.28
N LEU A 63 13.05 3.53 0.81
CA LEU A 63 13.77 4.78 0.52
C LEU A 63 13.60 5.84 1.61
N LEU A 64 12.68 5.62 2.55
CA LEU A 64 12.39 6.48 3.70
C LEU A 64 13.15 6.01 4.94
#